data_AF-A0A2W6E0L1-F1
#
_entry.id   AF-A0A2W6E0L1-F1
#
_cell.length_a   1.000
_cell.length_b   1.000
_cell.length_c   1.000
_cell.angle_alpha   90.00
_cell.angle_beta   90.00
_cell.angle_gamma   90.00
#
_symmetry.space_group_name_H-M   'P 1'
#
loop_
_entity.id
_entity.type
_entity.pdbx_description
1 polymer ?
#
loop_
_entity_poly.entity_id
_entity_poly.type
_entity_poly.pdbx_seq_one_letter_code
_entity_poly.pdbx_strand_id
1 'polypeptide(L)' 'MRTVAETSAGGLVVDTQTGRAAVIGRLDRRGRLLWSLPKGHVEDGETVEQAAV' A
#
# COMPACT_ATOMS: atom_id res chain seq x y z
N MET A 1 -13.11 -3.49 22.76
CA MET A 1 -12.18 -2.91 21.76
C MET A 1 -13.01 -2.06 20.81
N ARG A 2 -12.64 -0.80 20.58
CA ARG A 2 -13.30 0.07 19.62
C ARG A 2 -12.64 -0.13 18.27
N THR A 3 -13.37 -0.64 17.28
CA THR A 3 -12.88 -0.72 15.89
C THR A 3 -12.84 0.70 15.33
N VAL A 4 -11.67 1.12 14.88
CA VAL A 4 -11.49 2.38 14.14
C VAL A 4 -11.59 2.04 12.66
N ALA A 5 -12.40 2.80 11.92
CA ALA A 5 -12.40 2.71 10.47
C ALA A 5 -11.13 3.39 9.97
N GLU A 6 -10.33 2.68 9.19
CA GLU A 6 -9.07 3.17 8.63
C GLU A 6 -9.17 3.14 7.11
N THR A 7 -8.76 4.24 6.47
CA THR A 7 -8.69 4.35 5.01
C THR A 7 -7.23 4.40 4.60
N SER A 8 -6.86 3.63 3.58
CA SER A 8 -5.54 3.70 2.95
C SER A 8 -5.67 4.09 1.50
N ALA A 9 -4.67 4.78 0.98
CA ALA A 9 -4.51 5.06 -0.44
C ALA A 9 -3.14 4.59 -0.91
N GLY A 10 -3.03 4.22 -2.18
CA GLY A 10 -1.81 3.67 -2.74
C GLY A 10 -1.79 3.69 -4.26
N GLY A 11 -0.63 3.40 -4.82
CA GLY A 11 -0.39 3.45 -6.26
C GLY A 11 0.19 2.15 -6.81
N LEU A 12 0.00 1.92 -8.10
CA LEU A 12 0.68 0.87 -8.85
C LEU A 12 1.81 1.49 -9.67
N VAL A 13 3.04 1.27 -9.25
CA VAL A 13 4.22 1.69 -10.03
C VAL A 13 4.50 0.62 -11.07
N VAL A 14 4.42 1.00 -12.35
CA VAL A 14 4.61 0.10 -13.49
C VAL A 14 5.75 0.60 -14.37
N ASP A 15 6.70 -0.28 -14.65
CA ASP A 15 7.60 -0.13 -15.80
C ASP A 15 6.80 -0.47 -17.07
N THR A 16 6.49 0.55 -17.86
CA THR A 16 5.65 0.43 -19.06
C THR A 16 6.35 -0.28 -20.22
N GLN A 17 7.68 -0.39 -20.21
CA GLN A 17 8.43 -1.09 -21.26
C GLN A 17 8.41 -2.60 -21.05
N THR A 18 8.43 -3.04 -19.79
CA THR A 18 8.49 -4.47 -19.44
C THR A 18 7.17 -5.01 -18.88
N GLY A 19 6.22 -4.14 -18.52
CA GLY A 19 4.98 -4.50 -17.85
C GLY A 19 5.16 -4.95 -16.40
N ARG A 20 6.34 -4.72 -15.81
CA ARG A 20 6.63 -5.10 -14.42
C ARG A 20 6.09 -4.06 -13.46
N ALA A 21 5.60 -4.51 -12.31
CA ALA A 21 5.13 -3.63 -11.26
C ALA A 21 5.94 -3.80 -9.97
N ALA A 22 6.10 -2.70 -9.22
CA ALA A 22 6.68 -2.75 -7.88
C ALA A 22 5.64 -3.25 -6.86
N VAL A 23 6.08 -4.17 -6.00
CA VAL A 23 5.28 -4.69 -4.87
C VAL A 23 6.16 -4.78 -3.62
N ILE A 24 5.55 -4.67 -2.45
CA ILE A 24 6.23 -4.81 -1.16
C ILE A 24 6.03 -6.24 -0.65
N GLY A 25 7.12 -6.97 -0.51
CA GLY A 25 7.15 -8.29 0.13
C GLY A 25 7.43 -8.16 1.63
N ARG A 26 6.62 -8.82 2.45
CA ARG A 26 6.84 -8.91 3.90
C ARG A 26 6.62 -10.33 4.39
N LEU A 27 7.46 -10.79 5.32
CA LEU A 27 7.24 -12.06 6.01
C LEU A 27 6.26 -11.85 7.18
N ASP A 28 5.25 -12.71 7.27
CA ASP A 28 4.42 -12.80 8.48
C ASP A 28 5.18 -13.47 9.64
N ARG A 29 4.57 -13.52 10.82
CA ARG A 29 5.18 -14.11 12.03
C ARG A 29 5.51 -15.61 11.89
N ARG A 30 4.98 -16.29 10.88
CA ARG A 30 5.22 -17.70 10.56
C ARG A 30 6.19 -17.86 9.38
N GLY A 31 6.79 -16.78 8.90
CA GLY A 31 7.72 -16.79 7.77
C GLY A 31 7.05 -16.90 6.40
N ARG A 32 5.73 -16.71 6.29
CA ARG A 32 5.05 -16.72 4.99
C ARG A 32 5.21 -15.38 4.31
N LEU A 33 5.55 -15.41 3.02
CA LEU A 33 5.65 -14.21 2.21
C LEU A 33 4.26 -13.67 1.86
N LEU A 34 4.02 -12.43 2.24
CA LEU A 34 2.84 -11.65 1.90
C LEU A 34 3.26 -10.53 0.95
N TRP A 35 2.39 -10.26 -0.01
CA TRP A 35 2.57 -9.21 -1.00
C TRP A 35 1.53 -8.11 -0.79
N SER A 36 1.96 -6.87 -0.95
CA SER A 36 1.10 -5.70 -0.86
C SER A 36 1.54 -4.63 -1.87
N LEU A 37 0.61 -3.77 -2.25
CA LEU A 37 0.93 -2.58 -3.03
C LEU A 37 1.57 -1.51 -2.13
N PRO A 38 2.41 -0.62 -2.67
CA PRO A 38 2.79 0.62 -2.00
C PRO A 38 1.53 1.41 -1.62
N LYS A 39 1.35 1.68 -0.33
CA LYS A 39 0.20 2.41 0.22
C LYS A 39 0.55 3.15 1.52
N GLY A 40 -0.11 4.27 1.75
CA GLY A 40 -0.14 5.03 3.01
C GLY A 40 -1.52 5.01 3.68
N HIS A 41 -1.58 5.38 4.96
CA HIS A 41 -2.85 5.76 5.58
C HIS A 41 -3.22 7.16 5.11
N VAL A 42 -4.52 7.43 4.98
CA VAL A 42 -4.99 8.78 4.68
C VAL A 42 -5.08 9.55 5.99
N GLU A 43 -4.27 10.60 6.12
CA GLU A 43 -4.27 11.46 7.30
C GLU A 43 -5.28 12.62 7.16
N ASP A 44 -5.61 13.27 8.27
CA ASP A 44 -6.59 14.36 8.29
C ASP A 44 -6.14 15.53 7.38
N GLY A 45 -6.95 15.83 6.37
CA GLY A 45 -6.70 16.90 5.41
C GLY A 45 -5.95 16.46 4.14
N GLU A 46 -5.56 15.19 4.02
CA GLU A 46 -4.98 14.65 2.80
C GLU A 46 -6.07 14.23 1.79
N THR A 47 -5.79 14.43 0.50
CA THR A 47 -6.47 13.67 -0.55
C THR A 47 -5.89 12.26 -0.65
N VAL A 48 -6.65 11.36 -1.27
CA VAL A 48 -6.17 9.98 -1.47
C VAL A 48 -4.90 9.93 -2.35
N GLU A 49 -4.76 10.85 -3.30
CA GLU A 49 -3.57 10.94 -4.15
C GLU A 49 -2.34 11.40 -3.37
N GLN A 50 -2.52 12.33 -2.42
CA GLN A 50 -1.44 12.79 -1.55
C GLN A 50 -0.95 11.65 -0.65
N ALA A 51 -1.86 10.88 -0.06
CA ALA A 51 -1.53 9.74 0.79
C ALA A 51 -0.89 8.55 0.02
N ALA A 52 -0.97 8.54 -1.32
CA ALA A 52 -0.45 7.47 -2.16
C ALA A 52 0.99 7.69 -2.66
N VAL A 53 1.60 8.86 -2.40
CA VAL A 53 2.91 9.29 -2.96
C VAL A 53 3.93 9.63 -1.88
#